data_AF-K2E8W9-F1
#
_entry.id   AF-K2E8W9-F1
#
_cell.length_a   1.000
_cell.length_b   1.000
_cell.length_c   1.000
_cell.angle_alpha   90.00
_cell.angle_beta   90.00
_cell.angle_gamma   90.00
#
_symmetry.space_group_name_H-M   'P 1'
#
loop_
_entity.id
_entity.type
_entity.pdbx_description
1 polymer ?
#
loop_
_entity_poly.entity_id
_entity_poly.type
_entity_poly.pdbx_seq_one_letter_code
_entity_poly.pdbx_strand_id
1 'polypeptide(L)'
;MKQKMKLVLFICTAFFGSIFLVNKVQAAASATLSWVPPTTDEGGGALTGLTGYKIYYNTTSTWLNFLNACLLPDPVGSSIGIDVAGGSTSSYRFSNNLTPGQTYYFAVAAYDDSDNVSKCATSSGGLTEVSKRVSYSGDINKDWVVNGGDITTLAGVYFTNDSESDVNKDGAVNGGDVTVVAEDYLKPAL
;
A
#
# COMPACT_ATOMS: atom_id res chain seq x y z
N MET A 1 52.43 -36.34 -42.80
CA MET A 1 51.29 -36.17 -41.88
C MET A 1 51.73 -35.23 -40.75
N LYS A 2 51.17 -34.01 -40.66
CA LYS A 2 51.55 -33.00 -39.67
C LYS A 2 50.60 -33.08 -38.47
N GLN A 3 51.12 -33.48 -37.32
CA GLN A 3 50.45 -33.44 -36.02
C GLN A 3 50.51 -32.00 -35.50
N LYS A 4 49.35 -31.37 -35.24
CA LYS A 4 49.26 -30.06 -34.58
C LYS A 4 48.64 -30.22 -33.20
N MET A 5 49.48 -29.96 -32.21
CA MET A 5 49.20 -29.80 -30.79
C MET A 5 48.43 -28.49 -30.54
N LYS A 6 47.40 -28.53 -29.68
CA LYS A 6 46.67 -27.44 -28.95
C LYS A 6 45.36 -28.06 -28.45
N LEU A 7 44.82 -27.89 -27.25
CA LEU A 7 45.05 -26.98 -26.13
C LEU A 7 44.35 -27.67 -24.94
N VAL A 8 45.06 -27.90 -23.84
CA VAL A 8 44.47 -28.37 -22.57
C VAL A 8 43.69 -27.21 -21.96
N LEU A 9 42.39 -27.39 -21.67
CA LEU A 9 41.62 -26.44 -20.87
C LEU A 9 41.09 -27.14 -19.61
N PHE A 10 41.58 -26.65 -18.48
CA PHE A 10 41.24 -27.07 -17.13
C PHE A 10 39.81 -26.62 -16.77
N ILE A 11 39.14 -27.46 -15.99
CA ILE A 11 37.83 -27.27 -15.37
C ILE A 11 37.87 -26.05 -14.43
N CYS A 12 36.98 -25.08 -14.63
CA CYS A 12 36.51 -24.17 -13.58
C CYS A 12 35.00 -24.22 -13.53
N THR A 13 34.53 -24.89 -12.50
CA THR A 13 33.17 -24.98 -11.98
C THR A 13 32.52 -23.62 -11.73
N ALA A 14 31.18 -23.63 -11.83
CA ALA A 14 30.24 -22.78 -11.10
C ALA A 14 30.21 -21.30 -11.47
N PHE A 15 29.38 -20.94 -12.46
CA PHE A 15 28.55 -19.74 -12.37
C PHE A 15 27.32 -19.85 -13.30
N PHE A 16 26.55 -20.94 -13.16
CA PHE A 16 25.11 -20.84 -13.41
C PHE A 16 24.51 -20.11 -12.19
N GLY A 17 24.82 -18.82 -12.09
CA GLY A 17 24.08 -17.92 -11.24
C GLY A 17 22.71 -17.76 -11.87
N SER A 18 21.81 -18.68 -11.57
CA SER A 18 20.39 -18.46 -11.69
C SER A 18 20.11 -17.19 -10.91
N ILE A 19 19.99 -16.07 -11.61
CA ILE A 19 19.40 -14.87 -11.05
C ILE A 19 17.96 -15.28 -10.77
N PHE A 20 17.72 -15.80 -9.57
CA PHE A 20 16.39 -15.77 -8.99
C PHE A 20 16.10 -14.30 -8.80
N LEU A 21 15.47 -13.69 -9.80
CA LEU A 21 14.60 -12.55 -9.58
C LEU A 21 13.51 -13.07 -8.64
N VAL A 22 13.80 -13.06 -7.34
CA VAL A 22 12.75 -13.12 -6.34
C VAL A 22 12.03 -11.80 -6.53
N ASN A 23 10.99 -11.81 -7.37
CA ASN A 23 9.88 -10.91 -7.20
C ASN A 23 9.40 -11.21 -5.79
N LYS A 24 9.95 -10.49 -4.80
CA LYS A 24 9.33 -10.45 -3.49
C LYS A 24 7.96 -9.87 -3.79
N VAL A 25 6.97 -10.74 -3.91
CA VAL A 25 5.57 -10.34 -3.82
C VAL A 25 5.52 -9.65 -2.47
N GLN A 26 5.52 -8.31 -2.50
CA GLN A 26 5.36 -7.54 -1.29
C GLN A 26 4.05 -8.02 -0.71
N ALA A 27 4.08 -8.47 0.54
CA ALA A 27 2.86 -8.77 1.27
C ALA A 27 1.92 -7.60 1.04
N ALA A 28 0.78 -7.89 0.44
CA ALA A 28 -0.03 -6.83 -0.08
C ALA A 28 -0.79 -6.15 1.06
N ALA A 29 -0.81 -4.84 1.01
CA ALA A 29 -1.16 -3.98 2.12
C ALA A 29 -2.21 -3.00 1.62
N SER A 30 -3.40 -3.02 2.21
CA SER A 30 -4.50 -2.17 1.77
C SER A 30 -4.93 -1.16 2.83
N ALA A 31 -5.36 -0.01 2.33
CA ALA A 31 -6.07 0.99 3.11
C ALA A 31 -7.26 1.46 2.27
N THR A 32 -8.39 1.71 2.93
CA THR A 32 -9.51 2.41 2.29
C THR A 32 -9.61 3.78 2.93
N LEU A 33 -9.42 4.81 2.11
CA LEU A 33 -9.66 6.19 2.50
C LEU A 33 -11.07 6.55 2.08
N SER A 34 -11.81 7.21 2.96
CA SER A 34 -13.18 7.67 2.69
C SER A 34 -13.34 9.10 3.16
N TRP A 35 -14.11 9.87 2.41
CA TRP A 35 -14.35 11.29 2.66
C TRP A 35 -15.79 11.67 2.32
N VAL A 36 -16.19 12.85 2.76
CA VAL A 36 -17.49 13.44 2.41
C VAL A 36 -17.27 14.41 1.25
N PRO A 37 -17.90 14.18 0.08
CA PRO A 37 -17.87 15.13 -1.04
C PRO A 37 -18.31 16.53 -0.61
N PRO A 38 -17.68 17.61 -1.11
CA PRO A 38 -18.13 18.97 -0.83
C PRO A 38 -19.51 19.19 -1.47
N THR A 39 -20.32 20.06 -0.86
CA THR A 39 -21.61 20.50 -1.40
C THR A 39 -21.62 21.96 -1.85
N THR A 40 -20.51 22.66 -1.62
CA THR A 40 -20.30 24.08 -1.95
C THR A 40 -18.86 24.31 -2.39
N ASP A 41 -18.62 25.30 -3.24
CA ASP A 41 -17.27 25.75 -3.57
C ASP A 41 -16.57 26.38 -2.35
N GLU A 42 -15.25 26.58 -2.41
CA GLU A 42 -14.48 27.16 -1.29
C GLU A 42 -14.98 28.54 -0.84
N GLY A 43 -15.60 29.30 -1.74
CA GLY A 43 -16.23 30.59 -1.46
C GLY A 43 -17.61 30.50 -0.81
N GLY A 44 -18.14 29.30 -0.56
CA GLY A 44 -19.48 29.07 0.00
C GLY A 44 -20.63 29.16 -1.02
N GLY A 45 -20.30 29.29 -2.32
CA GLY A 45 -21.27 29.28 -3.42
C GLY A 45 -21.77 27.88 -3.77
N ALA A 46 -22.65 27.79 -4.78
CA ALA A 46 -23.05 26.51 -5.35
C ALA A 46 -21.81 25.75 -5.84
N LEU A 47 -21.75 24.43 -5.58
CA LEU A 47 -20.64 23.61 -6.06
C LEU A 47 -20.63 23.59 -7.59
N THR A 48 -19.56 24.07 -8.20
CA THR A 48 -19.38 24.09 -9.64
C THR A 48 -17.97 23.63 -10.02
N GLY A 49 -17.82 22.98 -11.18
CA GLY A 49 -16.51 22.61 -11.71
C GLY A 49 -15.79 21.45 -11.01
N LEU A 50 -16.38 20.79 -10.00
CA LEU A 50 -15.74 19.65 -9.32
C LEU A 50 -15.50 18.48 -10.29
N THR A 51 -14.23 18.22 -10.58
CA THR A 51 -13.80 17.14 -11.48
C THR A 51 -13.45 15.87 -10.72
N GLY A 52 -12.86 16.00 -9.52
CA GLY A 52 -12.50 14.86 -8.70
C GLY A 52 -11.74 15.23 -7.44
N TYR A 53 -10.90 14.31 -6.98
CA TYR A 53 -10.13 14.45 -5.76
C TYR A 53 -8.65 14.09 -5.98
N LYS A 54 -7.76 14.85 -5.34
CA LYS A 54 -6.36 14.48 -5.19
C LYS A 54 -6.15 13.87 -3.82
N ILE A 55 -5.56 12.68 -3.80
CA ILE A 55 -5.16 11.99 -2.59
C ILE A 55 -3.66 12.10 -2.42
N TYR A 56 -3.28 12.44 -1.21
CA TYR A 56 -1.93 12.78 -0.81
C TYR A 56 -1.55 11.84 0.32
N TYR A 57 -0.41 11.14 0.22
CA TYR A 57 0.03 10.27 1.31
C TYR A 57 1.55 10.25 1.54
N ASN A 58 1.92 9.97 2.79
CA ASN A 58 3.31 9.90 3.25
C ASN A 58 3.44 8.95 4.46
N THR A 59 4.65 8.52 4.79
CA THR A 59 4.97 7.77 6.02
C THR A 59 5.34 8.67 7.20
N THR A 60 5.53 9.97 6.95
CA THR A 60 5.83 10.99 7.96
C THR A 60 4.63 11.91 8.17
N SER A 61 4.18 12.06 9.41
CA SER A 61 3.12 13.01 9.82
C SER A 61 3.58 14.46 9.61
N THR A 62 2.64 15.41 9.56
CA THR A 62 2.89 16.86 9.49
C THR A 62 3.49 17.38 8.18
N TRP A 63 3.68 16.50 7.20
CA TRP A 63 4.22 16.86 5.89
C TRP A 63 3.33 17.88 5.14
N LEU A 64 2.03 17.95 5.46
CA LEU A 64 1.11 18.94 4.90
C LEU A 64 1.40 20.38 5.37
N ASN A 65 2.12 20.56 6.49
CA ASN A 65 2.48 21.88 7.00
C ASN A 65 3.51 22.60 6.10
N PHE A 66 4.14 21.87 5.18
CA PHE A 66 4.97 22.47 4.14
C PHE A 66 4.05 23.07 3.07
N LEU A 67 4.04 24.39 2.96
CA LEU A 67 3.44 25.17 1.86
C LEU A 67 1.93 25.00 1.64
N ASN A 68 1.16 24.51 2.62
CA ASN A 68 -0.24 24.10 2.41
C ASN A 68 -0.34 23.07 1.27
N ALA A 69 0.31 21.91 1.43
CA ALA A 69 0.50 20.91 0.38
C ALA A 69 -0.73 20.59 -0.48
N CYS A 70 -1.95 20.59 0.09
CA CYS A 70 -3.17 20.36 -0.69
C CYS A 70 -3.55 21.48 -1.66
N LEU A 71 -3.03 22.69 -1.51
CA LEU A 71 -3.28 23.80 -2.44
C LEU A 71 -2.42 23.71 -3.71
N LEU A 72 -1.56 22.70 -3.80
CA LEU A 72 -0.66 22.50 -4.94
C LEU A 72 -1.16 21.33 -5.79
N PRO A 73 -1.23 21.50 -7.12
CA PRO A 73 -1.65 20.41 -8.02
C PRO A 73 -0.71 19.21 -7.96
N ASP A 74 0.57 19.47 -7.66
CA ASP A 74 1.62 18.47 -7.56
C ASP A 74 1.98 18.15 -6.10
N PRO A 75 2.31 16.88 -5.80
CA PRO A 75 2.78 16.49 -4.47
C PRO A 75 4.11 17.18 -4.12
N VAL A 76 4.22 17.64 -2.87
CA VAL A 76 5.43 18.29 -2.34
C VAL A 76 6.32 17.34 -1.54
N GLY A 77 7.63 17.58 -1.59
CA GLY A 77 8.61 16.81 -0.83
C GLY A 77 8.63 15.34 -1.24
N SER A 78 8.49 14.44 -0.27
CA SER A 78 8.46 12.97 -0.48
C SER A 78 7.05 12.39 -0.52
N SER A 79 6.03 13.22 -0.67
CA SER A 79 4.67 12.75 -0.78
C SER A 79 4.35 12.17 -2.14
N ILE A 80 3.32 11.34 -2.19
CA ILE A 80 2.81 10.76 -3.42
C ILE A 80 1.37 11.27 -3.61
N GLY A 81 1.07 11.71 -4.84
CA GLY A 81 -0.24 12.18 -5.27
C GLY A 81 -0.95 11.12 -6.13
N ILE A 82 -2.26 10.98 -5.95
CA ILE A 82 -3.14 10.13 -6.77
C ILE A 82 -4.36 10.96 -7.17
N ASP A 83 -4.64 11.03 -8.47
CA ASP A 83 -5.87 11.61 -8.98
C ASP A 83 -7.00 10.58 -8.98
N VAL A 84 -8.13 10.96 -8.39
CA VAL A 84 -9.37 10.18 -8.33
C VAL A 84 -10.46 10.96 -9.05
N ALA A 85 -10.78 10.54 -10.26
CA ALA A 85 -11.82 11.18 -11.07
C ALA A 85 -13.24 10.98 -10.49
N GLY A 86 -14.11 11.95 -10.77
CA GLY A 86 -15.53 11.91 -10.44
C GLY A 86 -15.86 12.65 -9.15
N GLY A 87 -16.60 13.75 -9.26
CA GLY A 87 -17.00 14.58 -8.12
C GLY A 87 -17.92 13.87 -7.11
N SER A 88 -18.61 12.80 -7.51
CA SER A 88 -19.43 11.97 -6.61
C SER A 88 -18.63 10.88 -5.88
N THR A 89 -17.37 10.67 -6.23
CA THR A 89 -16.51 9.68 -5.58
C THR A 89 -16.25 10.08 -4.13
N SER A 90 -16.38 9.12 -3.21
CA SER A 90 -16.23 9.34 -1.76
C SER A 90 -15.27 8.36 -1.08
N SER A 91 -14.60 7.52 -1.86
CA SER A 91 -13.64 6.55 -1.34
C SER A 91 -12.59 6.15 -2.37
N TYR A 92 -11.41 5.78 -1.88
CA TYR A 92 -10.33 5.19 -2.67
C TYR A 92 -9.68 4.05 -1.90
N ARG A 93 -9.46 2.93 -2.59
CA ARG A 93 -8.79 1.75 -2.03
C ARG A 93 -7.38 1.64 -2.58
N PHE A 94 -6.40 1.68 -1.68
CA PHE A 94 -5.03 1.31 -1.95
C PHE A 94 -4.94 -0.21 -1.96
N SER A 95 -4.48 -0.80 -3.06
CA SER A 95 -4.41 -2.27 -3.17
C SER A 95 -3.00 -2.82 -3.06
N ASN A 96 -1.94 -2.17 -3.58
CA ASN A 96 -0.57 -2.74 -3.61
C ASN A 96 0.56 -1.71 -3.45
N ASN A 97 0.23 -0.49 -3.01
CA ASN A 97 1.15 0.66 -3.10
C ASN A 97 1.70 1.05 -1.72
N LEU A 98 1.32 0.29 -0.69
CA LEU A 98 1.63 0.55 0.70
C LEU A 98 2.45 -0.61 1.26
N THR A 99 3.37 -0.32 2.16
CA THR A 99 4.17 -1.33 2.86
C THR A 99 3.43 -1.78 4.12
N PRO A 100 3.22 -3.10 4.34
CA PRO A 100 2.67 -3.58 5.59
C PRO A 100 3.52 -3.23 6.81
N GLY A 101 2.88 -3.12 7.97
CA GLY A 101 3.53 -2.73 9.23
C GLY A 101 3.87 -1.25 9.33
N GLN A 102 3.82 -0.52 8.22
CA GLN A 102 4.07 0.92 8.13
C GLN A 102 2.79 1.73 8.43
N THR A 103 2.95 2.81 9.19
CA THR A 103 1.91 3.83 9.32
C THR A 103 2.03 4.83 8.18
N TYR A 104 0.91 5.06 7.51
CA TYR A 104 0.74 6.10 6.50
C TYR A 104 -0.22 7.17 6.99
N TYR A 105 0.01 8.39 6.52
CA TYR A 105 -0.79 9.59 6.74
C TYR A 105 -1.37 10.01 5.40
N PHE A 106 -2.68 10.27 5.37
CA PHE A 106 -3.44 10.52 4.16
C PHE A 106 -4.18 11.86 4.26
N ALA A 107 -4.22 12.58 3.15
CA ALA A 107 -5.02 13.79 2.97
C ALA A 107 -5.78 13.71 1.65
N VAL A 108 -6.89 14.44 1.57
CA VAL A 108 -7.73 14.53 0.36
C VAL A 108 -8.01 15.99 0.09
N ALA A 109 -7.95 16.41 -1.17
CA ALA A 109 -8.41 17.70 -1.63
C ALA A 109 -9.26 17.54 -2.89
N ALA A 110 -10.21 18.44 -3.14
CA ALA A 110 -10.97 18.47 -4.38
C ALA A 110 -10.17 19.19 -5.47
N TYR A 111 -10.36 18.81 -6.74
CA TYR A 111 -9.82 19.56 -7.87
C TYR A 111 -10.88 19.80 -8.96
N ASP A 112 -10.72 20.90 -9.68
CA ASP A 112 -11.63 21.31 -10.75
C ASP A 112 -11.12 20.93 -12.16
N ASP A 113 -11.87 21.30 -13.20
CA ASP A 113 -11.53 21.03 -14.61
C ASP A 113 -10.29 21.79 -15.12
N SER A 114 -9.83 22.77 -14.35
CA SER A 114 -8.63 23.57 -14.59
C SER A 114 -7.45 23.13 -13.73
N ASP A 115 -7.58 22.01 -13.00
CA ASP A 115 -6.62 21.45 -12.05
C ASP A 115 -6.30 22.38 -10.86
N ASN A 116 -7.20 23.31 -10.54
CA ASN A 116 -7.11 24.05 -9.29
C ASN A 116 -7.50 23.13 -8.13
N VAL A 117 -6.76 23.19 -7.02
CA VAL A 117 -6.96 22.30 -5.88
C VAL A 117 -7.46 23.08 -4.65
N SER A 118 -8.40 22.48 -3.93
CA SER A 118 -8.94 23.02 -2.69
C SER A 118 -7.99 22.84 -1.50
N LYS A 119 -8.34 23.43 -0.36
CA LYS A 119 -7.83 23.05 0.95
C LYS A 119 -8.07 21.57 1.22
N CYS A 120 -7.26 20.98 2.09
CA CYS A 120 -7.46 19.61 2.52
C CYS A 120 -8.82 19.45 3.23
N ALA A 121 -9.45 18.30 3.03
CA ALA A 121 -10.53 17.83 3.86
C ALA A 121 -10.08 17.77 5.33
N THR A 122 -11.01 18.05 6.24
CA THR A 122 -10.76 17.95 7.68
C THR A 122 -11.55 16.79 8.27
N SER A 123 -10.92 16.08 9.19
CA SER A 123 -11.57 15.06 10.02
C SER A 123 -12.36 15.71 11.16
N SER A 124 -13.14 14.91 11.91
CA SER A 124 -13.92 15.39 13.06
C SER A 124 -13.08 16.08 14.17
N GLY A 125 -11.74 15.94 14.16
CA GLY A 125 -10.83 16.63 15.06
C GLY A 125 -10.18 17.89 14.49
N GLY A 126 -10.61 18.34 13.29
CA GLY A 126 -9.99 19.46 12.57
C GLY A 126 -8.63 19.13 11.95
N LEU A 127 -8.21 17.86 11.99
CA LEU A 127 -6.95 17.43 11.37
C LEU A 127 -7.14 17.33 9.86
N THR A 128 -6.16 17.86 9.11
CA THR A 128 -6.07 17.76 7.64
C THR A 128 -5.46 16.45 7.17
N GLU A 129 -4.96 15.63 8.09
CA GLU A 129 -4.49 14.27 7.83
C GLU A 129 -5.17 13.25 8.74
N VAL A 130 -5.36 12.05 8.21
CA VAL A 130 -5.75 10.85 8.96
C VAL A 130 -4.68 9.78 8.79
N SER A 131 -4.43 8.97 9.81
CA SER A 131 -3.42 7.93 9.75
C SER A 131 -4.02 6.53 9.76
N LYS A 132 -3.34 5.60 9.08
CA LYS A 132 -3.64 4.17 9.12
C LYS A 132 -2.32 3.40 9.16
N ARG A 133 -2.17 2.54 10.17
CA ARG A 133 -1.20 1.46 10.12
C ARG A 133 -1.73 0.39 9.19
N VAL A 134 -0.96 0.06 8.16
CA VAL A 134 -1.37 -0.93 7.18
C VAL A 134 -1.00 -2.32 7.69
N SER A 135 -1.99 -3.20 7.78
CA SER A 135 -1.81 -4.58 8.23
C SER A 135 -1.14 -5.42 7.15
N TYR A 136 -0.51 -6.50 7.57
CA TYR A 136 -0.05 -7.57 6.69
C TYR A 136 -1.27 -8.33 6.14
N SER A 137 -1.15 -8.94 4.96
CA SER A 137 -2.21 -9.77 4.38
C SER A 137 -2.35 -11.08 5.14
N GLY A 138 -3.58 -11.47 5.48
CA GLY A 138 -3.89 -12.78 6.06
C GLY A 138 -3.80 -13.98 5.11
N ASP A 139 -3.42 -13.80 3.84
CA ASP A 139 -3.30 -14.88 2.85
C ASP A 139 -1.95 -15.56 2.93
N ILE A 140 -1.93 -16.61 3.73
CA ILE A 140 -0.74 -17.39 4.05
C ILE A 140 -0.50 -18.43 2.95
N ASN A 141 -1.57 -19.03 2.42
CA ASN A 141 -1.47 -20.11 1.42
C ASN A 141 -1.36 -19.60 -0.03
N LYS A 142 -1.47 -18.29 -0.25
CA LYS A 142 -1.32 -17.57 -1.53
C LYS A 142 -2.37 -17.98 -2.57
N ASP A 143 -3.57 -18.28 -2.11
CA ASP A 143 -4.70 -18.67 -2.97
C ASP A 143 -5.58 -17.48 -3.40
N TRP A 144 -5.17 -16.25 -3.06
CA TRP A 144 -5.86 -15.01 -3.37
C TRP A 144 -7.18 -14.81 -2.62
N VAL A 145 -7.45 -15.60 -1.57
CA VAL A 145 -8.62 -15.43 -0.70
C VAL A 145 -8.26 -15.80 0.73
N VAL A 146 -8.39 -14.86 1.67
CA VAL A 146 -8.20 -15.22 3.09
C VAL A 146 -9.37 -16.07 3.57
N ASN A 147 -9.14 -17.36 3.79
CA ASN A 147 -10.20 -18.34 4.04
C ASN A 147 -9.77 -19.44 5.04
N GLY A 148 -10.54 -20.53 5.11
CA GLY A 148 -10.25 -21.64 6.02
C GLY A 148 -8.91 -22.34 5.73
N GLY A 149 -8.41 -22.24 4.49
CA GLY A 149 -7.08 -22.68 4.08
C GLY A 149 -5.98 -21.97 4.85
N ASP A 150 -6.02 -20.63 4.95
CA ASP A 150 -5.04 -19.85 5.71
C ASP A 150 -5.06 -20.16 7.19
N ILE A 151 -6.26 -20.28 7.76
CA ILE A 151 -6.43 -20.68 9.16
C ILE A 151 -5.81 -22.07 9.39
N THR A 152 -6.02 -23.00 8.47
CA THR A 152 -5.47 -24.37 8.58
C THR A 152 -3.95 -24.35 8.49
N THR A 153 -3.38 -23.57 7.57
CA THR A 153 -1.93 -23.39 7.45
C THR A 153 -1.33 -22.80 8.72
N LEU A 154 -1.90 -21.70 9.21
CA LEU A 154 -1.47 -21.04 10.44
C LEU A 154 -1.55 -21.99 11.65
N ALA A 155 -2.68 -22.69 11.81
CA ALA A 155 -2.89 -23.62 12.92
C ALA A 155 -1.88 -24.79 12.91
N GLY A 156 -1.46 -25.22 11.72
CA GLY A 156 -0.47 -26.29 11.56
C GLY A 156 0.93 -25.95 12.09
N VAL A 157 1.24 -24.65 12.22
CA VAL A 157 2.55 -24.16 12.66
C VAL A 157 2.45 -23.19 13.85
N TYR A 158 1.34 -23.23 14.59
CA TYR A 158 1.14 -22.38 15.78
C TYR A 158 2.22 -22.64 16.85
N PHE A 159 2.72 -21.57 17.48
CA PHE A 159 3.88 -21.56 18.38
C PHE A 159 5.23 -21.92 17.75
N THR A 160 5.36 -21.84 16.42
CA THR A 160 6.66 -21.95 15.74
C THR A 160 7.17 -20.58 15.32
N ASN A 161 8.31 -20.53 14.63
CA ASN A 161 8.87 -19.34 13.99
C ASN A 161 8.76 -19.43 12.45
N ASP A 162 7.75 -20.14 11.94
CA ASP A 162 7.51 -20.25 10.51
C ASP A 162 7.32 -18.87 9.88
N SER A 163 8.22 -18.50 8.98
CA SER A 163 8.28 -17.13 8.45
C SER A 163 7.13 -16.78 7.50
N GLU A 164 6.43 -17.78 6.96
CA GLU A 164 5.27 -17.57 6.09
C GLU A 164 4.03 -17.28 6.93
N SER A 165 3.85 -18.02 8.03
CA SER A 165 2.70 -17.91 8.94
C SER A 165 2.89 -16.91 10.08
N ASP A 166 4.12 -16.44 10.32
CA ASP A 166 4.42 -15.23 11.11
C ASP A 166 4.07 -14.01 10.25
N VAL A 167 2.78 -13.76 10.12
CA VAL A 167 2.19 -12.73 9.26
C VAL A 167 2.50 -11.34 9.82
N ASN A 168 2.47 -11.16 11.14
CA ASN A 168 2.72 -9.86 11.77
C ASN A 168 4.21 -9.51 11.94
N LYS A 169 5.11 -10.47 11.63
CA LYS A 169 6.58 -10.35 11.69
C LYS A 169 7.12 -10.08 13.09
N ASP A 170 6.47 -10.65 14.12
CA ASP A 170 6.90 -10.55 15.52
C ASP A 170 7.88 -11.65 15.95
N GLY A 171 8.12 -12.64 15.07
CA GLY A 171 9.08 -13.73 15.27
C GLY A 171 8.46 -15.03 15.77
N ALA A 172 7.14 -15.10 15.99
CA ALA A 172 6.47 -16.32 16.37
C ALA A 172 5.03 -16.39 15.82
N VAL A 173 4.63 -17.53 15.28
CA VAL A 173 3.24 -17.78 14.87
C VAL A 173 2.35 -17.88 16.11
N ASN A 174 1.53 -16.87 16.37
CA ASN A 174 0.77 -16.74 17.60
C ASN A 174 -0.60 -16.05 17.39
N GLY A 175 -1.26 -15.65 18.48
CA GLY A 175 -2.59 -15.02 18.42
C GLY A 175 -2.60 -13.68 17.65
N GLY A 176 -1.45 -13.01 17.53
CA GLY A 176 -1.26 -11.84 16.68
C GLY A 176 -1.47 -12.16 15.20
N ASP A 177 -0.93 -13.27 14.71
CA ASP A 177 -1.11 -13.71 13.33
C ASP A 177 -2.54 -14.15 13.06
N VAL A 178 -3.15 -14.86 14.02
CA VAL A 178 -4.58 -15.23 13.95
C VAL A 178 -5.45 -13.98 13.80
N THR A 179 -5.11 -12.91 14.51
CA THR A 179 -5.86 -11.65 14.41
C THR A 179 -5.77 -11.07 13.01
N VAL A 180 -4.61 -11.14 12.34
CA VAL A 180 -4.46 -10.68 10.96
C VAL A 180 -5.30 -11.52 9.99
N VAL A 181 -5.24 -12.85 10.08
CA VAL A 181 -6.07 -13.74 9.25
C VAL A 181 -7.57 -13.51 9.49
N ALA A 182 -7.98 -13.29 10.74
CA ALA A 182 -9.36 -13.02 11.10
C ALA A 182 -9.86 -11.66 10.59
N GLU A 183 -9.01 -10.63 10.62
CA GLU A 183 -9.33 -9.31 10.07
C GLU A 183 -9.63 -9.39 8.58
N ASP A 184 -8.95 -10.27 7.85
CA ASP A 184 -9.08 -10.40 6.39
C ASP A 184 -10.03 -11.52 5.93
N TYR A 185 -10.62 -12.30 6.84
CA TYR A 185 -11.41 -13.47 6.50
C TYR A 185 -12.56 -13.18 5.51
N LEU A 186 -12.64 -14.00 4.45
CA LEU A 186 -13.52 -13.88 3.26
C LEU A 186 -13.31 -12.63 2.41
N LYS A 187 -12.30 -11.81 2.70
CA LYS A 187 -11.90 -10.76 1.79
C LYS A 187 -11.03 -11.39 0.70
N PRO A 188 -11.12 -10.91 -0.55
CA PRO A 188 -10.13 -11.24 -1.56
C PRO A 188 -8.76 -10.92 -0.97
N ALA A 189 -7.89 -11.91 -0.96
CA ALA A 189 -6.51 -11.65 -0.67
C ALA A 189 -5.90 -10.90 -1.83
N LEU A 190 -5.04 -9.97 -1.46
CA LEU A 190 -4.50 -8.95 -2.33
C LEU A 190 -3.39 -9.49 -3.24
#